data_AF-A0A7V6ZFF0-F1
#
_entry.id   AF-A0A7V6ZFF0-F1
#
_cell.length_a   1.000
_cell.length_b   1.000
_cell.length_c   1.000
_cell.angle_alpha   90.00
_cell.angle_beta   90.00
_cell.angle_gamma   90.00
#
_symmetry.space_group_name_H-M   'P 1'
#
loop_
_entity.id
_entity.type
_entity.pdbx_description
1 polymer ?
#
loop_
_entity_poly.entity_id
_entity_poly.type
_entity_poly.pdbx_seq_one_letter_code
_entity_poly.pdbx_strand_id
1 'polypeptide(L)' 'MDGVGVPDSREKVFGIGPGIMYGDRSSTYIVNYYFEDDTENRPEGDRLVFRYMSSF' A
#
# COMPACT_ATOMS: atom_id res chain seq x y z
N MET A 1 16.50 3.66 36.20
CA MET A 1 15.64 2.61 35.63
C MET A 1 14.92 3.21 34.44
N ASP A 2 15.61 3.55 33.35
CA ASP A 2 16.25 2.68 32.34
C ASP A 2 15.24 1.93 31.47
N GLY A 3 15.21 2.32 30.20
CA GLY A 3 14.90 1.40 29.09
C GLY A 3 13.45 1.36 28.62
N VAL A 4 13.07 2.37 27.83
CA VAL A 4 12.36 2.25 26.54
C VAL A 4 11.77 0.86 26.27
N GLY A 5 10.59 0.62 26.84
CA GLY A 5 9.69 -0.44 26.39
C GLY A 5 8.76 0.12 25.32
N VAL A 6 9.30 0.68 24.23
CA VAL A 6 8.55 0.74 22.99
C VAL A 6 8.84 -0.62 22.35
N PRO A 7 7.98 -1.64 22.52
CA PRO A 7 8.05 -2.74 21.58
C PRO A 7 7.95 -2.05 20.22
N ASP A 8 9.00 -2.26 19.43
CA ASP A 8 9.05 -2.11 17.98
C ASP A 8 7.87 -2.93 17.43
N SER A 9 6.64 -2.47 17.69
CA SER A 9 5.43 -2.89 17.05
C SER A 9 5.64 -2.38 15.66
N ARG A 10 6.37 -3.19 14.89
CA ARG A 10 6.21 -3.30 13.46
C ARG A 10 4.75 -3.66 13.29
N GLU A 11 3.92 -2.63 13.38
CA GLU A 11 2.55 -2.58 12.90
C GLU A 11 2.62 -3.28 11.55
N LYS A 12 2.20 -4.54 11.55
CA LYS A 12 2.43 -5.45 10.44
C LYS A 12 1.34 -5.11 9.45
N VAL A 13 1.56 -4.01 8.73
CA VAL A 13 0.69 -3.51 7.67
C VAL A 13 0.52 -4.64 6.65
N PHE A 14 -0.62 -5.33 6.72
CA PHE A 14 -0.94 -6.40 5.80
C PHE A 14 -1.78 -5.82 4.65
N GLY A 15 -1.08 -5.16 3.72
CA GLY A 15 -1.71 -4.59 2.53
C GLY A 15 -2.06 -5.67 1.51
N ILE A 16 -3.32 -6.09 1.47
CA ILE A 16 -3.86 -6.93 0.38
C ILE A 16 -4.85 -6.10 -0.42
N GLY A 17 -4.78 -6.15 -1.75
CA GLY A 17 -5.86 -5.61 -2.55
C GLY A 17 -5.71 -5.83 -4.05
N PRO A 18 -6.78 -5.57 -4.82
CA PRO A 18 -6.83 -5.85 -6.24
C PRO A 18 -5.93 -4.89 -7.05
N GLY A 19 -5.32 -5.44 -8.09
CA GLY A 19 -4.54 -4.69 -9.08
C GLY A 19 -5.08 -4.89 -10.49
N ILE A 20 -5.25 -3.80 -11.23
CA ILE A 20 -5.62 -3.80 -12.65
C ILE A 20 -4.45 -3.22 -13.43
N MET A 21 -3.98 -3.95 -14.44
CA MET A 21 -3.01 -3.46 -15.41
C MET A 21 -3.64 -3.51 -16.81
N TYR A 22 -3.49 -2.43 -17.55
CA TYR A 22 -3.88 -2.33 -18.96
C TYR A 22 -2.71 -1.77 -19.76
N GLY A 23 -2.40 -2.38 -20.90
CA GLY A 23 -1.27 -1.96 -21.72
C GLY A 23 -1.56 -2.02 -23.21
N ASP A 24 -1.03 -1.05 -23.93
CA ASP A 24 -0.90 -0.99 -25.38
C ASP A 24 0.60 -0.95 -25.77
N ARG A 25 0.91 -1.04 -27.06
CA ARG A 25 2.27 -1.04 -27.62
C ARG A 25 3.15 0.13 -27.17
N SER A 26 2.57 1.26 -26.79
CA SER A 26 3.29 2.47 -26.36
C SER A 26 2.93 2.94 -24.94
N SER A 27 1.97 2.31 -24.26
CA SER A 27 1.47 2.83 -22.99
C SER A 27 1.05 1.73 -22.02
N THR A 28 1.27 1.94 -20.73
CA THR A 28 0.85 1.03 -19.66
C THR A 28 0.21 1.81 -18.52
N TYR A 29 -0.94 1.34 -18.08
CA TYR A 29 -1.75 1.88 -17.00
C TYR A 29 -1.84 0.81 -15.92
N ILE A 30 -1.55 1.20 -14.69
CA ILE A 30 -1.60 0.31 -13.54
C ILE A 30 -2.38 1.00 -12.43
N VAL A 31 -3.37 0.31 -11.91
CA VAL A 31 -4.16 0.72 -10.75
C VAL A 31 -3.98 -0.36 -9.69
N ASN A 32 -3.49 0.02 -8.52
CA ASN A 32 -3.44 -0.86 -7.36
C ASN A 32 -4.23 -0.24 -6.24
N TYR A 33 -4.99 -1.05 -5.54
CA TYR A 33 -5.69 -0.65 -4.35
C TYR A 33 -5.19 -1.51 -3.19
N TYR A 34 -4.89 -0.91 -2.05
CA TYR A 34 -4.43 -1.58 -0.85
C TYR A 34 -5.34 -1.21 0.31
N PHE A 35 -5.79 -2.21 1.06
CA PHE A 35 -6.46 -2.03 2.34
C PHE A 35 -5.44 -2.30 3.44
N GLU A 36 -5.28 -1.36 4.38
CA GLU A 36 -4.39 -1.50 5.53
C GLU A 36 -5.27 -1.68 6.79
N ASP A 37 -5.31 -2.90 7.33
CA ASP A 37 -5.93 -3.21 8.63
C ASP A 37 -4.87 -3.02 9.72
N ASP A 38 -4.94 -1.90 10.44
CA ASP A 38 -4.00 -1.55 11.49
C ASP A 38 -4.68 -1.63 12.86
N THR A 39 -4.48 -2.79 13.50
CA THR A 39 -4.62 -3.08 14.94
C THR A 39 -5.16 -1.93 15.82
N GLU A 40 -6.49 -1.90 16.00
CA GLU A 40 -7.31 -1.28 17.07
C GLU A 40 -7.08 0.20 17.51
N ASN A 41 -5.98 0.87 17.15
CA ASN A 41 -5.65 2.21 17.68
C ASN A 41 -5.12 3.21 16.63
N ARG A 42 -5.26 2.93 15.32
CA ARG A 42 -4.98 3.89 14.24
C ARG A 42 -6.03 3.85 13.13
N PRO A 43 -6.21 4.96 12.38
CA PRO A 43 -7.20 5.02 11.33
C PRO A 43 -6.88 4.02 10.23
N GLU A 44 -7.82 3.10 9.98
CA GLU A 44 -7.87 2.23 8.82
C GLU A 44 -7.66 3.07 7.55
N GLY A 45 -6.68 2.69 6.74
CA GLY A 45 -6.20 3.48 5.62
C GLY A 45 -6.41 2.75 4.30
N ASP A 46 -7.29 3.31 3.45
CA ASP A 46 -7.41 2.87 2.07
C ASP A 46 -6.38 3.60 1.20
N ARG A 47 -5.54 2.84 0.50
CA ARG A 47 -4.51 3.40 -0.39
C ARG A 47 -4.75 3.01 -1.84
N LEU A 48 -5.14 4.00 -2.64
CA LEU A 48 -5.23 3.90 -4.10
C LEU A 48 -3.94 4.42 -4.76
N VAL A 49 -3.31 3.59 -5.59
CA VAL A 49 -2.10 3.93 -6.36
C VAL A 49 -2.39 3.81 -7.85
N PHE A 50 -2.27 4.93 -8.57
CA PHE A 50 -2.34 4.98 -10.02
C PHE A 50 -0.93 5.22 -10.60
N ARG A 51 -0.55 4.44 -11.61
CA ARG A 51 0.72 4.60 -12.34
C ARG A 51 0.46 4.56 -13.85
N TYR A 52 1.06 5.51 -14.56
CA TYR A 52 1.07 5.59 -16.02
C TYR A 52 2.51 5.56 -16.51
N MET A 53 2.78 4.74 -17.53
CA MET A 53 4.07 4.64 -18.21
C MET A 53 3.85 4.76 -19.70
N SER A 54 4.61 5.63 -20.36
CA SER A 54 4.59 5.81 -21.81
C SER A 54 5.96 5.46 -22.37
N SER A 55 6.02 4.53 -23.31
CA SER A 55 7.23 4.22 -24.08
C SER A 55 7.18 5.01 -25.38
N PHE A 56 8.10 5.96 -25.54
CA PHE A 56 8.32 6.75 -26.76
C PHE A 56 9.35 6.07 -27.66
#